data_AF-A0A1B6L3H4-F1
#
_entry.id   AF-A0A1B6L3H4-F1
#
_cell.length_a   1.000
_cell.length_b   1.000
_cell.length_c   1.000
_cell.angle_alpha   90.00
_cell.angle_beta   90.00
_cell.angle_gamma   90.00
#
_symmetry.space_group_name_H-M   'P 1'
#
loop_
_entity.id
_entity.type
_entity.pdbx_description
1 polymer ?
#
loop_
_entity_poly.entity_id
_entity_poly.type
_entity_poly.pdbx_seq_one_letter_code
_entity_poly.pdbx_strand_id
1 'polypeptide(L)'
;PRWISSSIPEAAWGSALAQQSSAAYHVNNLLSPVLFHEALQHVPDNAIVLEVAPHCLLQAILKRSLGPNCTNIGLVKRLHPDNLTFILSSLGKAYNAGAQPRFQSLYPSVKFPVGRTTPMLASMIEWDHSNEWSVADFSGKGGGRSGESVIEIDLTKEADAFLSGHAIDGRVLFPATGYLTLVWKTFAKLQGKDYEDMPVILENVQFHRATIMPKEGSVKFLINIFDNSGDFELVEGGSVAVSGRVRLPEDVEKEQLDLSPPAVPRGDFLDLEKADVYKDLRLRGYDYTGVFRGVKQADNKGVTGKLEWIGNWISYIDTMLQFSILGLNTRELYLPTRMQRVCIDPRKHKQLVSQLGEDATVPVYMYRDIDVIKSGGVELRGMKASLAPRRQQTQAAPKLEQYTFVPYIGDKTVPVPQALTSLVQLALE
;
A
#
# COMPACT_ATOMS: atom_id res chain seq x y z
N PRO A 1 -37.22 12.00 27.76
CA PRO A 1 -38.71 11.88 27.74
C PRO A 1 -39.23 11.73 26.29
N ARG A 2 -40.26 10.89 26.06
CA ARG A 2 -40.86 10.69 24.71
C ARG A 2 -42.00 11.65 24.39
N TRP A 3 -42.64 12.21 25.40
CA TRP A 3 -43.63 13.29 25.28
C TRP A 3 -43.07 14.52 26.01
N ILE A 4 -42.93 15.61 25.28
CA ILE A 4 -42.51 16.92 25.78
C ILE A 4 -43.78 17.75 26.04
N SER A 5 -43.98 18.20 27.28
CA SER A 5 -45.14 19.03 27.62
C SER A 5 -44.96 20.44 27.07
N SER A 6 -45.96 20.96 26.38
CA SER A 6 -46.03 22.37 25.97
C SER A 6 -46.94 23.20 26.87
N SER A 7 -47.47 22.65 27.98
CA SER A 7 -48.34 23.39 28.91
C SER A 7 -47.71 23.60 30.29
N ILE A 8 -46.55 23.01 30.54
CA ILE A 8 -45.80 23.10 31.80
C ILE A 8 -44.35 23.49 31.47
N PRO A 9 -43.79 24.54 32.10
CA PRO A 9 -42.39 24.91 31.91
C PRO A 9 -41.43 23.76 32.22
N GLU A 10 -40.33 23.67 31.47
CA GLU A 10 -39.35 22.59 31.58
C GLU A 10 -38.83 22.36 33.01
N ALA A 11 -38.58 23.45 33.75
CA ALA A 11 -38.17 23.40 35.15
C ALA A 11 -39.15 22.64 36.07
N ALA A 12 -40.43 22.53 35.67
CA ALA A 12 -41.49 21.89 36.44
C ALA A 12 -41.90 20.51 35.88
N TRP A 13 -41.19 19.96 34.89
CA TRP A 13 -41.49 18.62 34.36
C TRP A 13 -41.30 17.49 35.39
N GLY A 14 -40.49 17.70 36.43
CA GLY A 14 -40.37 16.76 37.55
C GLY A 14 -41.53 16.79 38.55
N SER A 15 -42.47 17.73 38.43
CA SER A 15 -43.58 17.88 39.37
C SER A 15 -44.63 16.79 39.26
N ALA A 16 -45.37 16.53 40.35
CA ALA A 16 -46.46 15.55 40.35
C ALA A 16 -47.53 15.83 39.26
N LEU A 17 -47.75 17.12 38.92
CA LEU A 17 -48.68 17.54 37.87
C LEU A 17 -48.22 17.07 36.48
N ALA A 18 -46.92 17.12 36.18
CA ALA A 18 -46.35 16.81 34.87
C ALA A 18 -46.10 15.30 34.64
N GLN A 19 -46.05 14.51 35.71
CA GLN A 19 -45.74 13.08 35.64
C GLN A 19 -46.94 12.21 35.24
N GLN A 20 -48.16 12.76 35.22
CA GLN A 20 -49.38 12.01 34.89
C GLN A 20 -50.29 12.80 33.94
N SER A 21 -50.93 12.09 33.00
CA SER A 21 -52.03 12.62 32.19
C SER A 21 -53.33 12.68 33.01
N SER A 22 -53.34 13.52 34.05
CA SER A 22 -54.44 13.65 35.01
C SER A 22 -55.48 14.70 34.57
N ALA A 23 -56.65 14.71 35.20
CA ALA A 23 -57.64 15.78 34.99
C ALA A 23 -57.04 17.16 35.28
N ALA A 24 -56.22 17.29 36.33
CA ALA A 24 -55.51 18.52 36.65
C ALA A 24 -54.54 18.96 35.53
N TYR A 25 -53.81 18.02 34.93
CA TYR A 25 -52.94 18.31 33.78
C TYR A 25 -53.75 18.82 32.58
N HIS A 26 -54.87 18.20 32.27
CA HIS A 26 -55.73 18.62 31.15
C HIS A 26 -56.36 20.00 31.39
N VAL A 27 -56.78 20.33 32.61
CA VAL A 27 -57.25 21.67 32.98
C VAL A 27 -56.11 22.69 32.86
N ASN A 28 -54.91 22.36 33.33
CA ASN A 28 -53.73 23.20 33.16
C ASN A 28 -53.44 23.47 31.67
N ASN A 29 -53.49 22.45 30.81
CA ASN A 29 -53.29 22.62 29.37
C ASN A 29 -54.30 23.58 28.71
N LEU A 30 -55.53 23.69 29.23
CA LEU A 30 -56.54 24.62 28.70
C LEU A 30 -56.36 26.05 29.21
N LEU A 31 -55.82 26.23 30.41
CA LEU A 31 -55.72 27.53 31.08
C LEU A 31 -54.34 28.19 30.92
N SER A 32 -53.29 27.39 30.73
CA SER A 32 -51.91 27.84 30.64
C SER A 32 -51.50 28.17 29.20
N PRO A 33 -50.52 29.08 28.99
CA PRO A 33 -49.94 29.33 27.67
C PRO A 33 -49.30 28.08 27.06
N VAL A 34 -49.38 27.96 25.73
CA VAL A 34 -48.73 26.88 24.99
C VAL A 34 -47.28 27.27 24.67
N LEU A 35 -46.34 26.62 25.34
CA LEU A 35 -44.88 26.73 25.21
C LEU A 35 -44.37 25.91 24.00
N PHE A 36 -44.86 26.24 22.80
CA PHE A 36 -44.59 25.44 21.60
C PHE A 36 -43.15 25.59 21.09
N HIS A 37 -42.58 26.79 21.15
CA HIS A 37 -41.22 27.02 20.66
C HIS A 37 -40.18 26.35 21.57
N GLU A 38 -40.38 26.42 22.88
CA GLU A 38 -39.58 25.77 23.91
C GLU A 38 -39.58 24.25 23.71
N ALA A 39 -40.75 23.66 23.42
CA ALA A 39 -40.84 22.24 23.12
C ALA A 39 -40.09 21.85 21.83
N LEU A 40 -40.08 22.71 20.80
CA LEU A 40 -39.36 22.45 19.55
C LEU A 40 -37.84 22.47 19.71
N GLN A 41 -37.27 23.15 20.72
CA GLN A 41 -35.83 23.13 21.00
C GLN A 41 -35.30 21.73 21.35
N HIS A 42 -36.20 20.82 21.76
CA HIS A 42 -35.85 19.43 22.10
C HIS A 42 -35.93 18.48 20.89
N VAL A 43 -36.33 18.97 19.71
CA VAL A 43 -36.34 18.18 18.48
C VAL A 43 -34.91 18.09 17.94
N PRO A 44 -34.37 16.88 17.69
CA PRO A 44 -33.02 16.73 17.15
C PRO A 44 -32.84 17.35 15.76
N ASP A 45 -31.61 17.77 15.46
CA ASP A 45 -31.20 18.07 14.09
C ASP A 45 -31.39 16.84 13.19
N ASN A 46 -31.83 17.05 11.94
CA ASN A 46 -32.19 15.99 10.98
C ASN A 46 -33.42 15.14 11.35
N ALA A 47 -34.34 15.63 12.20
CA ALA A 47 -35.57 14.93 12.51
C ALA A 47 -36.59 14.95 11.34
N ILE A 48 -37.41 13.89 11.27
CA ILE A 48 -38.62 13.85 10.45
C ILE A 48 -39.81 14.21 11.35
N VAL A 49 -40.47 15.33 11.07
CA VAL A 49 -41.57 15.85 11.89
C VAL A 49 -42.89 15.72 11.16
N LEU A 50 -43.82 14.96 11.76
CA LEU A 50 -45.16 14.72 11.21
C LEU A 50 -46.20 15.59 11.93
N GLU A 51 -46.90 16.44 11.17
CA GLU A 51 -48.02 17.22 11.71
C GLU A 51 -49.31 16.40 11.67
N VAL A 52 -49.74 15.93 12.85
CA VAL A 52 -50.97 15.16 13.04
C VAL A 52 -52.13 16.10 13.38
N ALA A 53 -52.80 16.60 12.34
CA ALA A 53 -53.91 17.53 12.47
C ALA A 53 -54.87 17.40 11.26
N PRO A 54 -56.16 17.79 11.38
CA PRO A 54 -57.10 17.81 10.25
C PRO A 54 -56.74 18.85 9.18
N HIS A 55 -55.77 19.73 9.47
CA HIS A 55 -55.15 20.63 8.53
C HIS A 55 -53.72 20.96 8.97
N CYS A 56 -52.77 20.99 8.04
CA CYS A 56 -51.36 21.27 8.31
C CYS A 56 -51.07 22.77 8.49
N LEU A 57 -51.54 23.34 9.60
CA LEU A 57 -51.40 24.76 9.93
C LEU A 57 -49.99 25.14 10.39
N LEU A 58 -49.29 24.22 11.07
CA LEU A 58 -48.02 24.49 11.74
C LEU A 58 -46.81 24.42 10.79
N GLN A 59 -47.00 24.02 9.53
CA GLN A 59 -45.92 23.85 8.55
C GLN A 59 -44.98 25.06 8.45
N ALA A 60 -45.52 26.28 8.42
CA ALA A 60 -44.70 27.49 8.33
C ALA A 60 -43.86 27.72 9.60
N ILE A 61 -44.44 27.44 10.77
CA ILE A 61 -43.78 27.58 12.07
C ILE A 61 -42.70 26.52 12.24
N LEU A 62 -43.02 25.26 11.92
CA LEU A 62 -42.09 24.13 12.00
C LEU A 62 -40.87 24.34 11.09
N LYS A 63 -41.08 24.76 9.83
CA LYS A 63 -39.98 25.05 8.90
C LYS A 63 -39.06 26.17 9.38
N ARG A 64 -39.62 27.20 10.01
CA ARG A 64 -38.84 28.33 10.53
C ARG A 64 -38.07 27.95 11.80
N SER A 65 -38.67 27.16 12.69
CA SER A 65 -38.09 26.86 14.00
C SER A 65 -37.08 25.70 13.97
N LEU A 66 -37.28 24.69 13.10
CA LEU A 66 -36.47 23.46 13.08
C LEU A 66 -35.33 23.47 12.05
N GLY A 67 -35.22 24.53 11.25
CA GLY A 67 -34.16 24.69 10.26
C GLY A 67 -34.30 23.80 9.02
N PRO A 68 -33.33 23.91 8.08
CA PRO A 68 -33.39 23.25 6.77
C PRO A 68 -33.11 21.74 6.81
N ASN A 69 -32.47 21.27 7.89
CA ASN A 69 -32.06 19.88 8.06
C ASN A 69 -33.23 18.97 8.46
N CYS A 70 -34.30 19.52 9.03
CA CYS A 70 -35.48 18.77 9.42
C CYS A 70 -36.48 18.63 8.27
N THR A 71 -37.02 17.41 8.08
CA THR A 71 -38.06 17.16 7.09
C THR A 71 -39.45 17.29 7.73
N ASN A 72 -40.13 18.39 7.43
CA ASN A 72 -41.48 18.68 7.94
C ASN A 72 -42.56 18.16 6.97
N ILE A 73 -43.45 17.30 7.46
CA ILE A 73 -44.47 16.61 6.65
C ILE A 73 -45.84 16.81 7.27
N GLY A 74 -46.75 17.38 6.49
CA GLY A 74 -48.16 17.51 6.87
C GLY A 74 -49.00 16.31 6.44
N LEU A 75 -49.89 15.81 7.30
CA LEU A 75 -50.71 14.62 7.00
C LEU A 75 -52.05 14.90 6.32
N VAL A 76 -52.73 16.02 6.60
CA VAL A 76 -54.08 16.31 6.05
C VAL A 76 -54.19 17.76 5.59
N LYS A 77 -54.80 17.99 4.43
CA LYS A 77 -55.00 19.35 3.89
C LYS A 77 -56.49 19.67 3.78
N ARG A 78 -56.92 20.71 4.52
CA ARG A 78 -58.28 21.24 4.43
C ARG A 78 -58.60 21.62 3.00
N LEU A 79 -59.83 21.32 2.56
CA LEU A 79 -60.31 21.56 1.19
C LEU A 79 -59.53 20.79 0.10
N HIS A 80 -58.70 19.81 0.46
CA HIS A 80 -58.14 18.90 -0.52
C HIS A 80 -59.24 17.93 -1.01
N PRO A 81 -59.40 17.74 -2.34
CA PRO A 81 -60.47 16.93 -2.90
C PRO A 81 -60.37 15.45 -2.51
N ASP A 82 -59.16 14.96 -2.24
CA ASP A 82 -58.91 13.58 -1.80
C ASP A 82 -57.81 13.53 -0.73
N ASN A 83 -58.20 13.54 0.54
CA ASN A 83 -57.23 13.47 1.63
C ASN A 83 -56.59 12.08 1.79
N LEU A 84 -57.17 11.01 1.22
CA LEU A 84 -56.56 9.69 1.27
C LEU A 84 -55.27 9.67 0.44
N THR A 85 -55.34 10.13 -0.81
CA THR A 85 -54.15 10.27 -1.67
C THR A 85 -53.13 11.24 -1.07
N PHE A 86 -53.59 12.32 -0.42
CA PHE A 86 -52.70 13.26 0.27
C PHE A 86 -51.92 12.59 1.41
N ILE A 87 -52.58 11.82 2.28
CA ILE A 87 -51.94 11.07 3.36
C ILE A 87 -50.93 10.07 2.80
N LEU A 88 -51.32 9.26 1.80
CA LEU A 88 -50.42 8.27 1.18
C LEU A 88 -49.18 8.93 0.56
N SER A 89 -49.35 10.08 -0.09
CA SER A 89 -48.25 10.88 -0.62
C SER A 89 -47.32 11.39 0.49
N SER A 90 -47.88 11.84 1.61
CA SER A 90 -47.10 12.26 2.78
C SER A 90 -46.34 11.12 3.44
N LEU A 91 -46.91 9.91 3.48
CA LEU A 91 -46.20 8.71 3.94
C LEU A 91 -45.07 8.33 2.98
N GLY A 92 -45.26 8.47 1.67
CA GLY A 92 -44.19 8.31 0.67
C GLY A 92 -43.05 9.32 0.87
N LYS A 93 -43.37 10.58 1.20
CA LYS A 93 -42.35 11.57 1.58
C LYS A 93 -41.60 11.17 2.85
N ALA A 94 -42.29 10.61 3.84
CA ALA A 94 -41.65 10.11 5.05
C ALA A 94 -40.70 8.94 4.74
N TYR A 95 -41.09 8.03 3.84
CA TYR A 95 -40.24 6.95 3.36
C TYR A 95 -38.97 7.47 2.66
N ASN A 96 -39.13 8.42 1.74
CA ASN A 96 -37.99 9.04 1.03
C ASN A 96 -37.05 9.80 1.97
N ALA A 97 -37.56 10.31 3.10
CA ALA A 97 -36.77 10.95 4.14
C ALA A 97 -36.06 9.94 5.08
N GLY A 98 -36.27 8.63 4.90
CA GLY A 98 -35.64 7.56 5.66
C GLY A 98 -36.53 6.90 6.72
N ALA A 99 -37.79 7.33 6.88
CA ALA A 99 -38.74 6.65 7.76
C ALA A 99 -39.14 5.27 7.17
N GLN A 100 -39.61 4.36 8.01
CA GLN A 100 -40.01 3.00 7.59
C GLN A 100 -41.48 2.72 7.93
N PRO A 101 -42.44 3.39 7.27
CA PRO A 101 -43.87 3.15 7.50
C PRO A 101 -44.27 1.72 7.11
N ARG A 102 -45.08 1.08 7.96
CA ARG A 102 -45.61 -0.28 7.73
C ARG A 102 -46.91 -0.21 6.91
N PHE A 103 -46.79 -0.06 5.60
CA PHE A 103 -47.94 0.07 4.70
C PHE A 103 -48.89 -1.13 4.73
N GLN A 104 -48.41 -2.32 5.08
CA GLN A 104 -49.22 -3.54 5.18
C GLN A 104 -50.35 -3.43 6.21
N SER A 105 -50.25 -2.49 7.17
CA SER A 105 -51.31 -2.24 8.15
C SER A 105 -52.46 -1.39 7.61
N LEU A 106 -52.33 -0.79 6.41
CA LEU A 106 -53.33 0.10 5.82
C LEU A 106 -54.37 -0.65 4.97
N TYR A 107 -54.13 -1.91 4.63
CA TYR A 107 -55.01 -2.71 3.78
C TYR A 107 -55.14 -4.14 4.31
N PRO A 108 -56.16 -4.90 3.89
CA PRO A 108 -56.36 -6.27 4.33
C PRO A 108 -55.12 -7.15 4.09
N SER A 109 -54.91 -8.14 4.96
CA SER A 109 -53.77 -9.04 4.84
C SER A 109 -53.75 -9.79 3.50
N VAL A 110 -52.58 -9.80 2.87
CA VAL A 110 -52.36 -10.55 1.61
C VAL A 110 -52.29 -12.04 1.93
N LYS A 111 -53.00 -12.85 1.15
CA LYS A 111 -52.93 -14.31 1.25
C LYS A 111 -51.76 -14.83 0.45
N PHE A 112 -50.88 -15.61 1.10
CA PHE A 112 -49.79 -16.33 0.45
C PHE A 112 -50.15 -17.81 0.29
N PRO A 113 -49.63 -18.52 -0.74
CA PRO A 113 -48.75 -18.02 -1.80
C PRO A 113 -49.45 -17.08 -2.78
N VAL A 114 -48.67 -16.24 -3.47
CA VAL A 114 -49.20 -15.33 -4.50
C VAL A 114 -49.66 -16.10 -5.74
N GLY A 115 -50.50 -15.48 -6.57
CA GLY A 115 -51.00 -16.08 -7.80
C GLY A 115 -49.88 -16.32 -8.84
N ARG A 116 -50.05 -17.34 -9.69
CA ARG A 116 -49.06 -17.76 -10.72
C ARG A 116 -48.67 -16.65 -11.70
N THR A 117 -49.51 -15.63 -11.89
CA THR A 117 -49.26 -14.50 -12.80
C THR A 117 -48.60 -13.30 -12.11
N THR A 118 -48.14 -13.44 -10.87
CA THR A 118 -47.44 -12.37 -10.15
C THR A 118 -46.08 -12.10 -10.81
N PRO A 119 -45.77 -10.85 -11.21
CA PRO A 119 -44.49 -10.52 -11.85
C PRO A 119 -43.26 -10.86 -11.00
N MET A 120 -42.16 -11.19 -11.67
CA MET A 120 -40.86 -11.41 -11.02
C MET A 120 -40.24 -10.08 -10.59
N LEU A 121 -39.71 -10.03 -9.36
CA LEU A 121 -38.99 -8.85 -8.85
C LEU A 121 -37.52 -8.80 -9.29
N ALA A 122 -36.92 -9.95 -9.61
CA ALA A 122 -35.48 -10.07 -9.85
C ALA A 122 -34.97 -9.15 -10.97
N SER A 123 -35.74 -8.98 -12.05
CA SER A 123 -35.37 -8.12 -13.19
C SER A 123 -35.61 -6.63 -12.96
N MET A 124 -36.22 -6.24 -11.83
CA MET A 124 -36.47 -4.84 -11.48
C MET A 124 -35.42 -4.28 -10.51
N ILE A 125 -34.54 -5.13 -9.97
CA ILE A 125 -33.49 -4.72 -9.04
C ILE A 125 -32.21 -4.49 -9.84
N GLU A 126 -31.79 -3.24 -9.93
CA GLU A 126 -30.55 -2.84 -10.59
C GLU A 126 -29.49 -2.48 -9.55
N TRP A 127 -28.23 -2.74 -9.89
CA TRP A 127 -27.06 -2.40 -9.08
C TRP A 127 -26.14 -1.47 -9.87
N ASP A 128 -25.29 -0.73 -9.17
CA ASP A 128 -24.23 0.05 -9.80
C ASP A 128 -23.10 -0.89 -10.29
N HIS A 129 -23.13 -1.21 -11.58
CA HIS A 129 -22.13 -2.03 -12.27
C HIS A 129 -21.00 -1.19 -12.92
N SER A 130 -20.80 0.06 -12.51
CA SER A 130 -19.75 0.93 -13.09
C SER A 130 -18.32 0.45 -12.87
N ASN A 131 -18.08 -0.31 -11.80
CA ASN A 131 -16.77 -0.87 -11.50
C ASN A 131 -16.61 -2.24 -12.16
N GLU A 132 -15.64 -2.34 -13.07
CA GLU A 132 -15.26 -3.60 -13.69
C GLU A 132 -14.25 -4.36 -12.83
N TRP A 133 -14.38 -5.69 -12.81
CA TRP A 133 -13.50 -6.59 -12.08
C TRP A 133 -12.73 -7.46 -13.06
N SER A 134 -11.48 -7.75 -12.72
CA SER A 134 -10.67 -8.68 -13.51
C SER A 134 -11.31 -10.07 -13.48
N VAL A 135 -11.76 -10.55 -14.63
CA VAL A 135 -12.26 -11.92 -14.81
C VAL A 135 -11.12 -12.79 -15.34
N ALA A 136 -10.99 -14.01 -14.80
CA ALA A 136 -9.97 -14.95 -15.26
C ALA A 136 -10.17 -15.27 -16.76
N ASP A 137 -9.17 -14.93 -17.58
CA ASP A 137 -9.14 -15.28 -18.99
C ASP A 137 -8.39 -16.61 -19.19
N PHE A 138 -9.06 -17.56 -19.82
CA PHE A 138 -8.52 -18.87 -20.16
C PHE A 138 -8.25 -19.03 -21.66
N SER A 139 -8.51 -18.01 -22.47
CA SER A 139 -8.36 -18.04 -23.93
C SER A 139 -6.92 -18.25 -24.41
N GLY A 140 -5.92 -17.96 -23.56
CA GLY A 140 -4.50 -18.15 -23.83
C GLY A 140 -3.91 -19.52 -23.44
N LYS A 141 -4.69 -20.46 -22.88
CA LYS A 141 -4.20 -21.80 -22.47
C LYS A 141 -4.15 -22.81 -23.62
N GLY A 142 -3.76 -22.36 -24.81
CA GLY A 142 -3.43 -23.22 -25.94
C GLY A 142 -2.09 -23.94 -25.74
N GLY A 143 -2.09 -25.02 -24.96
CA GLY A 143 -1.46 -26.31 -25.31
C GLY A 143 0.02 -26.41 -25.72
N GLY A 144 0.90 -25.45 -25.43
CA GLY A 144 2.34 -25.59 -25.66
C GLY A 144 3.16 -25.44 -24.37
N ARG A 145 4.14 -26.35 -24.14
CA ARG A 145 5.32 -26.04 -23.30
C ARG A 145 6.11 -24.94 -24.00
N SER A 146 5.61 -23.71 -23.93
CA SER A 146 6.37 -22.57 -24.45
C SER A 146 7.38 -22.17 -23.38
N GLY A 147 8.66 -22.25 -23.72
CA GLY A 147 9.75 -21.67 -22.93
C GLY A 147 9.67 -20.15 -22.79
N GLU A 148 8.70 -19.53 -23.49
CA GLU A 148 8.40 -18.12 -23.47
C GLU A 148 7.37 -17.77 -22.37
N SER A 149 7.70 -16.77 -21.54
CA SER A 149 6.78 -16.21 -20.55
C SER A 149 6.93 -14.70 -20.48
N VAL A 150 5.81 -13.97 -20.55
CA VAL A 150 5.78 -12.52 -20.31
C VAL A 150 5.32 -12.27 -18.88
N ILE A 151 6.13 -11.53 -18.13
CA ILE A 151 5.80 -11.08 -16.77
C ILE A 151 5.76 -9.55 -16.77
N GLU A 152 4.64 -9.00 -16.32
CA GLU A 152 4.44 -7.56 -16.21
C GLU A 152 4.58 -7.14 -14.74
N ILE A 153 5.44 -6.16 -14.48
CA ILE A 153 5.72 -5.62 -13.14
C ILE A 153 5.32 -4.16 -13.11
N ASP A 154 4.57 -3.76 -12.09
CA ASP A 154 4.02 -2.42 -11.95
C ASP A 154 4.12 -1.95 -10.49
N LEU A 155 4.91 -0.89 -10.25
CA LEU A 155 5.15 -0.39 -8.89
C LEU A 155 3.90 0.14 -8.18
N THR A 156 2.81 0.42 -8.92
CA THR A 156 1.53 0.85 -8.34
C THR A 156 0.72 -0.32 -7.77
N LYS A 157 1.03 -1.57 -8.17
CA LYS A 157 0.39 -2.77 -7.65
C LYS A 157 1.03 -3.17 -6.32
N GLU A 158 0.19 -3.51 -5.35
CA GLU A 158 0.63 -3.89 -3.99
C GLU A 158 1.67 -5.02 -3.99
N ALA A 159 1.53 -6.00 -4.89
CA ALA A 159 2.45 -7.13 -5.00
C ALA A 159 3.88 -6.75 -5.42
N ASP A 160 4.06 -5.66 -6.17
CA ASP A 160 5.34 -5.22 -6.75
C ASP A 160 5.88 -3.94 -6.10
N ALA A 161 5.06 -3.24 -5.30
CA ALA A 161 5.39 -1.95 -4.69
C ALA A 161 6.69 -1.97 -3.87
N PHE A 162 7.04 -3.12 -3.28
CA PHE A 162 8.28 -3.27 -2.50
C PHE A 162 9.55 -3.01 -3.33
N LEU A 163 9.51 -3.22 -4.65
CA LEU A 163 10.63 -2.99 -5.57
C LEU A 163 11.08 -1.52 -5.60
N SER A 164 10.20 -0.58 -5.24
CA SER A 164 10.55 0.83 -5.04
C SER A 164 11.66 1.03 -4.01
N GLY A 165 11.83 0.07 -3.08
CA GLY A 165 12.89 0.09 -2.08
C GLY A 165 14.30 -0.17 -2.63
N HIS A 166 14.43 -0.69 -3.84
CA HIS A 166 15.71 -0.90 -4.52
C HIS A 166 16.10 0.33 -5.35
N ALA A 167 16.31 1.45 -4.64
CA ALA A 167 16.78 2.69 -5.25
C ALA A 167 18.31 2.78 -5.23
N ILE A 168 18.90 3.12 -6.37
CA ILE A 168 20.34 3.30 -6.55
C ILE A 168 20.55 4.59 -7.33
N ASP A 169 21.34 5.51 -6.76
CA ASP A 169 21.64 6.83 -7.32
C ASP A 169 20.35 7.58 -7.72
N GLY A 170 19.36 7.57 -6.83
CA GLY A 170 18.05 8.21 -7.01
C GLY A 170 17.10 7.57 -8.05
N ARG A 171 17.45 6.42 -8.63
CA ARG A 171 16.59 5.67 -9.57
C ARG A 171 16.15 4.35 -8.95
N VAL A 172 14.90 3.96 -9.16
CA VAL A 172 14.45 2.60 -8.83
C VAL A 172 14.94 1.67 -9.93
N LEU A 173 15.95 0.86 -9.63
CA LEU A 173 16.46 -0.14 -10.56
C LEU A 173 15.79 -1.48 -10.24
N PHE A 174 15.40 -2.24 -11.26
CA PHE A 174 14.97 -3.60 -11.03
C PHE A 174 16.16 -4.42 -10.51
N PRO A 175 16.04 -5.10 -9.35
CA PRO A 175 17.16 -5.81 -8.73
C PRO A 175 17.73 -6.89 -9.64
N ALA A 176 19.05 -7.07 -9.63
CA ALA A 176 19.71 -8.16 -10.36
C ALA A 176 19.15 -9.54 -9.94
N THR A 177 18.82 -9.68 -8.66
CA THR A 177 18.19 -10.87 -8.05
C THR A 177 16.72 -11.03 -8.43
N GLY A 178 16.07 -9.94 -8.82
CA GLY A 178 14.75 -9.94 -9.42
C GLY A 178 14.75 -10.75 -10.70
N TYR A 179 15.70 -10.50 -11.61
CA TYR A 179 15.82 -11.26 -12.85
C TYR A 179 16.03 -12.76 -12.60
N LEU A 180 16.93 -13.12 -11.68
CA LEU A 180 17.18 -14.51 -11.31
C LEU A 180 15.90 -15.21 -10.83
N THR A 181 15.11 -14.50 -10.01
CA THR A 181 13.88 -15.02 -9.43
C THR A 181 12.78 -15.15 -10.49
N LEU A 182 12.69 -14.22 -11.45
CA LEU A 182 11.75 -14.33 -12.58
C LEU A 182 12.09 -15.52 -13.47
N VAL A 183 13.37 -15.73 -13.78
CA VAL A 183 13.84 -16.90 -14.54
C VAL A 183 13.55 -18.18 -13.78
N TRP A 184 13.81 -18.23 -12.48
CA TRP A 184 13.52 -19.39 -11.64
C TRP A 184 12.02 -19.72 -11.59
N LYS A 185 11.15 -18.72 -11.39
CA LYS A 185 9.68 -18.88 -11.43
C LYS A 185 9.22 -19.43 -12.78
N THR A 186 9.76 -18.90 -13.87
CA THR A 186 9.44 -19.35 -15.24
C THR A 186 9.91 -20.78 -15.46
N PHE A 187 11.13 -21.10 -15.05
CA PHE A 187 11.67 -22.46 -15.14
C PHE A 187 10.86 -23.46 -14.32
N ALA A 188 10.45 -23.11 -13.09
CA ALA A 188 9.61 -23.96 -12.25
C ALA A 188 8.25 -24.25 -12.90
N LYS A 189 7.64 -23.21 -13.50
CA LYS A 189 6.39 -23.34 -14.26
C LYS A 189 6.55 -24.29 -15.46
N LEU A 190 7.67 -24.25 -16.18
CA LEU A 190 7.97 -25.21 -17.26
C LEU A 190 8.10 -26.65 -16.77
N GLN A 191 8.62 -26.83 -15.54
CA GLN A 191 8.72 -28.13 -14.88
C GLN A 191 7.40 -28.58 -14.21
N GLY A 192 6.35 -27.75 -14.23
CA GLY A 192 5.08 -28.03 -13.56
C GLY A 192 5.19 -28.08 -12.03
N LYS A 193 6.16 -27.37 -11.45
CA LYS A 193 6.43 -27.35 -10.00
C LYS A 193 6.27 -25.93 -9.45
N ASP A 194 6.01 -25.83 -8.15
CA ASP A 194 6.18 -24.57 -7.44
C ASP A 194 7.67 -24.26 -7.30
N TYR A 195 8.05 -23.01 -7.58
CA TYR A 195 9.43 -22.56 -7.44
C TYR A 195 9.89 -22.63 -5.99
N GLU A 196 8.99 -22.43 -5.02
CA GLU A 196 9.37 -22.48 -3.60
C GLU A 196 9.66 -23.89 -3.07
N ASP A 197 9.41 -24.93 -3.86
CA ASP A 197 9.71 -26.33 -3.53
C ASP A 197 10.72 -26.95 -4.50
N MET A 198 11.22 -26.16 -5.45
CA MET A 198 12.10 -26.63 -6.52
C MET A 198 13.48 -25.95 -6.43
N PRO A 199 14.56 -26.71 -6.13
CA PRO A 199 15.90 -26.16 -6.16
C PRO A 199 16.29 -25.74 -7.58
N VAL A 200 17.15 -24.73 -7.70
CA VAL A 200 17.59 -24.22 -9.00
C VAL A 200 19.07 -23.89 -9.00
N ILE A 201 19.72 -24.14 -10.13
CA ILE A 201 21.07 -23.69 -10.41
C ILE A 201 21.03 -22.76 -11.62
N LEU A 202 21.54 -21.54 -11.43
CA LEU A 202 21.82 -20.62 -12.53
C LEU A 202 23.33 -20.50 -12.73
N GLU A 203 23.79 -20.65 -13.97
CA GLU A 203 25.20 -20.69 -14.35
C GLU A 203 25.49 -19.62 -15.40
N ASN A 204 26.69 -19.04 -15.33
CA ASN A 204 27.18 -18.06 -16.29
C ASN A 204 26.21 -16.90 -16.56
N VAL A 205 25.53 -16.42 -15.51
CA VAL A 205 24.59 -15.32 -15.61
C VAL A 205 25.35 -14.03 -15.93
N GLN A 206 24.90 -13.32 -16.97
CA GLN A 206 25.43 -12.03 -17.40
C GLN A 206 24.32 -10.99 -17.38
N PHE A 207 24.58 -9.87 -16.70
CA PHE A 207 23.70 -8.72 -16.65
C PHE A 207 24.22 -7.69 -17.66
N HIS A 208 23.52 -7.57 -18.79
CA HIS A 208 23.92 -6.67 -19.88
C HIS A 208 23.50 -5.23 -19.58
N ARG A 209 22.36 -5.05 -18.91
CA ARG A 209 21.85 -3.74 -18.49
C ARG A 209 20.91 -3.84 -17.31
N ALA A 210 20.87 -2.78 -16.51
CA ALA A 210 19.87 -2.59 -15.46
C ALA A 210 18.59 -1.99 -16.05
N THR A 211 17.43 -2.45 -15.59
CA THR A 211 16.12 -1.91 -15.98
C THR A 211 15.74 -0.84 -14.98
N ILE A 212 15.35 0.35 -15.46
CA ILE A 212 14.85 1.43 -14.61
C ILE A 212 13.33 1.27 -14.51
N MET A 213 12.82 1.14 -13.30
CA MET A 213 11.38 1.02 -13.05
C MET A 213 10.73 2.41 -13.04
N PRO A 214 9.71 2.66 -13.87
CA PRO A 214 8.98 3.92 -13.85
C PRO A 214 8.09 4.00 -12.60
N LYS A 215 7.81 5.22 -12.12
CA LYS A 215 6.91 5.43 -10.97
C LYS A 215 5.45 5.09 -11.30
N GLU A 216 5.06 5.27 -12.55
CA GLU A 216 3.74 5.00 -13.09
C GLU A 216 3.87 4.14 -14.34
N GLY A 217 2.93 3.21 -14.53
CA GLY A 217 2.95 2.26 -15.63
C GLY A 217 3.74 0.98 -15.30
N SER A 218 3.78 0.08 -16.27
CA SER A 218 4.33 -1.26 -16.09
C SER A 218 5.52 -1.54 -17.02
N VAL A 219 6.40 -2.43 -16.58
CA VAL A 219 7.52 -2.96 -17.35
C VAL A 219 7.25 -4.43 -17.64
N LYS A 220 7.41 -4.82 -18.92
CA LYS A 220 7.21 -6.19 -19.37
C LYS A 220 8.55 -6.88 -19.60
N PHE A 221 8.75 -7.99 -18.91
CA PHE A 221 9.88 -8.89 -19.07
C PHE A 221 9.44 -10.12 -19.85
N LEU A 222 10.04 -10.29 -21.03
CA LEU A 222 9.90 -11.50 -21.83
C LEU A 222 11.04 -12.45 -21.47
N ILE A 223 10.70 -13.66 -21.03
CA ILE A 223 11.66 -14.66 -20.58
C ILE A 223 11.58 -15.83 -21.55
N ASN A 224 12.69 -16.15 -22.19
CA ASN A 224 12.84 -17.30 -23.06
C ASN A 224 13.77 -18.30 -22.41
N ILE A 225 13.32 -19.54 -22.23
CA ILE A 225 14.14 -20.65 -21.73
C ILE A 225 14.15 -21.76 -22.79
N PHE A 226 15.34 -22.18 -23.21
CA PHE A 226 15.52 -23.23 -24.19
C PHE A 226 15.55 -24.61 -23.49
N ASP A 227 14.47 -25.38 -23.59
CA ASP A 227 14.24 -26.64 -22.84
C ASP A 227 15.43 -27.63 -22.83
N ASN A 228 16.16 -27.76 -23.93
CA ASN A 228 17.26 -28.74 -24.04
C ASN A 228 18.59 -28.24 -23.47
N SER A 229 18.96 -26.98 -23.72
CA SER A 229 20.22 -26.46 -23.22
C SER A 229 20.07 -25.91 -21.80
N GLY A 230 18.89 -25.42 -21.43
CA GLY A 230 18.66 -24.62 -20.24
C GLY A 230 19.15 -23.19 -20.39
N ASP A 231 19.63 -22.78 -21.56
CA ASP A 231 20.00 -21.38 -21.79
C ASP A 231 18.74 -20.52 -21.68
N PHE A 232 18.90 -19.33 -21.13
CA PHE A 232 17.80 -18.38 -21.00
C PHE A 232 18.22 -16.98 -21.41
N GLU A 233 17.24 -16.24 -21.89
CA GLU A 233 17.33 -14.82 -22.17
C GLU A 233 16.13 -14.12 -21.55
N LEU A 234 16.39 -13.03 -20.84
CA LEU A 234 15.38 -12.13 -20.32
C LEU A 234 15.48 -10.81 -21.07
N VAL A 235 14.43 -10.49 -21.81
CA VAL A 235 14.32 -9.35 -22.71
C VAL A 235 13.37 -8.32 -22.11
N GLU A 236 13.76 -7.06 -22.17
CA GLU A 236 12.94 -5.90 -21.81
C GLU A 236 13.05 -4.89 -22.96
N GLY A 237 11.99 -4.16 -23.32
CA GLY A 237 12.09 -3.12 -24.36
C GLY A 237 12.74 -3.55 -25.70
N GLY A 238 12.64 -4.84 -26.06
CA GLY A 238 13.22 -5.39 -27.30
C GLY A 238 14.71 -5.74 -27.26
N SER A 239 15.40 -5.65 -26.12
CA SER A 239 16.81 -6.07 -25.98
C SER A 239 17.08 -6.92 -24.74
N VAL A 240 18.06 -7.82 -24.83
CA VAL A 240 18.42 -8.73 -23.74
C VAL A 240 18.95 -7.91 -22.56
N ALA A 241 18.32 -8.07 -21.40
CA ALA A 241 18.76 -7.50 -20.13
C ALA A 241 19.67 -8.48 -19.38
N VAL A 242 19.30 -9.77 -19.38
CA VAL A 242 20.04 -10.84 -18.69
C VAL A 242 20.07 -12.10 -19.53
N SER A 243 21.19 -12.80 -19.54
CA SER A 243 21.31 -14.12 -20.15
C SER A 243 22.07 -15.07 -19.23
N GLY A 244 21.89 -16.37 -19.40
CA GLY A 244 22.63 -17.38 -18.65
C GLY A 244 22.09 -18.77 -18.94
N ARG A 245 22.39 -19.71 -18.04
CA ARG A 245 21.88 -21.08 -18.10
C ARG A 245 21.16 -21.43 -16.79
N VAL A 246 19.99 -22.04 -16.86
CA VAL A 246 19.21 -22.52 -15.73
C VAL A 246 19.02 -24.03 -15.85
N ARG A 247 19.16 -24.74 -14.73
CA ARG A 247 18.94 -26.19 -14.68
C ARG A 247 18.44 -26.64 -13.31
N LEU A 248 17.79 -27.80 -13.33
CA LEU A 248 17.41 -28.53 -12.12
C LEU A 248 18.62 -29.36 -11.65
N PRO A 249 19.05 -29.28 -10.39
CA PRO A 249 20.05 -30.21 -9.85
C PRO A 249 19.47 -31.62 -9.71
N GLU A 250 20.29 -32.64 -9.96
CA GLU A 250 19.97 -34.03 -9.56
C GLU A 250 20.01 -34.16 -8.03
N ASP A 251 21.03 -33.58 -7.42
CA ASP A 251 21.27 -33.55 -5.98
C ASP A 251 21.83 -32.18 -5.60
N VAL A 252 21.00 -31.33 -4.98
CA VAL A 252 21.36 -29.94 -4.68
C VAL A 252 22.45 -29.84 -3.61
N GLU A 253 22.59 -30.84 -2.73
CA GLU A 253 23.60 -30.82 -1.67
C GLU A 253 25.01 -30.96 -2.25
N LYS A 254 25.17 -31.84 -3.25
CA LYS A 254 26.45 -32.00 -3.98
C LYS A 254 26.83 -30.78 -4.82
N GLU A 255 25.86 -29.92 -5.10
CA GLU A 255 26.05 -28.75 -5.94
C GLU A 255 26.49 -27.53 -5.12
N GLN A 256 26.32 -27.55 -3.80
CA GLN A 256 26.82 -26.56 -2.84
C GLN A 256 28.22 -26.94 -2.34
N LEU A 257 29.08 -25.96 -2.03
CA LEU A 257 30.38 -26.25 -1.42
C LEU A 257 30.20 -26.58 0.06
N ASP A 258 30.78 -27.69 0.53
CA ASP A 258 30.87 -27.96 1.96
C ASP A 258 31.94 -27.06 2.58
N LEU A 259 31.49 -25.94 3.18
CA LEU A 259 32.35 -24.93 3.78
C LEU A 259 31.94 -24.75 5.23
N SER A 260 32.90 -24.90 6.14
CA SER A 260 32.70 -24.51 7.53
C SER A 260 32.55 -22.99 7.65
N PRO A 261 31.81 -22.47 8.64
CA PRO A 261 31.79 -21.05 8.93
C PRO A 261 33.22 -20.50 9.06
N PRO A 262 33.55 -19.36 8.44
CA PRO A 262 34.88 -18.78 8.56
C PRO A 262 35.19 -18.53 10.04
N ALA A 263 36.43 -18.80 10.44
CA ALA A 263 36.85 -18.58 11.81
C ALA A 263 36.64 -17.11 12.16
N VAL A 264 35.88 -16.83 13.22
CA VAL A 264 35.73 -15.48 13.77
C VAL A 264 37.14 -15.01 14.15
N PRO A 265 37.71 -14.00 13.49
CA PRO A 265 39.11 -13.71 13.72
C PRO A 265 39.25 -13.08 15.10
N ARG A 266 40.12 -13.64 15.96
CA ARG A 266 40.39 -13.08 17.30
C ARG A 266 41.10 -11.73 17.14
N GLY A 267 40.42 -10.62 17.46
CA GLY A 267 40.94 -9.25 17.36
C GLY A 267 39.84 -8.17 17.38
N ASP A 268 40.21 -6.91 17.06
CA ASP A 268 39.33 -5.72 17.04
C ASP A 268 38.35 -5.73 15.84
N PHE A 269 37.37 -6.63 15.85
CA PHE A 269 36.22 -6.55 14.95
C PHE A 269 35.15 -5.69 15.60
N LEU A 270 34.69 -4.68 14.87
CA LEU A 270 33.56 -3.87 15.25
C LEU A 270 32.31 -4.47 14.62
N ASP A 271 31.33 -4.76 15.47
CA ASP A 271 29.98 -5.11 15.03
C ASP A 271 29.31 -3.85 14.46
N LEU A 272 28.89 -3.94 13.19
CA LEU A 272 28.10 -2.92 12.53
C LEU A 272 26.63 -3.28 12.66
N GLU A 273 25.84 -2.34 13.16
CA GLU A 273 24.39 -2.48 13.19
C GLU A 273 23.79 -2.10 11.83
N LYS A 274 22.51 -2.45 11.63
CA LYS A 274 21.72 -2.06 10.45
C LYS A 274 21.86 -0.58 10.09
N ALA A 275 21.94 0.32 11.07
CA ALA A 275 22.10 1.76 10.81
C ALA A 275 23.45 2.08 10.17
N ASP A 276 24.54 1.48 10.65
CA ASP A 276 25.89 1.70 10.15
C ASP A 276 26.08 1.16 8.74
N VAL A 277 25.60 -0.07 8.50
CA VAL A 277 25.69 -0.73 7.18
C VAL A 277 25.01 0.12 6.11
N TYR A 278 23.76 0.53 6.34
CA TYR A 278 23.00 1.29 5.35
C TYR A 278 23.41 2.77 5.27
N LYS A 279 24.06 3.30 6.31
CA LYS A 279 24.73 4.61 6.21
C LYS A 279 25.91 4.55 5.25
N ASP A 280 26.77 3.53 5.37
CA ASP A 280 27.91 3.34 4.47
C ASP A 280 27.46 3.10 3.02
N LEU A 281 26.52 2.17 2.79
CA LEU A 281 25.97 1.91 1.46
C LEU A 281 25.34 3.17 0.84
N ARG A 282 24.60 3.97 1.63
CA ARG A 282 24.04 5.24 1.15
C ARG A 282 25.10 6.25 0.75
N LEU A 283 26.21 6.36 1.50
CA LEU A 283 27.35 7.21 1.12
C LEU A 283 28.00 6.76 -0.20
N ARG A 284 27.87 5.48 -0.57
CA ARG A 284 28.32 4.94 -1.86
C ARG A 284 27.30 5.13 -2.99
N GLY A 285 26.09 5.62 -2.71
CA GLY A 285 25.02 5.85 -3.69
C GLY A 285 23.95 4.75 -3.74
N TYR A 286 23.93 3.83 -2.79
CA TYR A 286 22.86 2.84 -2.66
C TYR A 286 21.77 3.37 -1.72
N ASP A 287 20.66 3.82 -2.28
CA ASP A 287 19.54 4.43 -1.56
C ASP A 287 18.50 3.37 -1.12
N TYR A 288 18.95 2.23 -0.58
CA TYR A 288 18.07 1.13 -0.19
C TYR A 288 17.07 1.54 0.89
N THR A 289 15.81 1.15 0.71
CA THR A 289 14.72 1.36 1.68
C THR A 289 13.82 0.14 1.83
N GLY A 290 12.97 0.14 2.87
CA GLY A 290 12.02 -0.93 3.13
C GLY A 290 12.68 -2.31 3.26
N VAL A 291 12.14 -3.27 2.51
CA VAL A 291 12.54 -4.69 2.53
C VAL A 291 13.97 -4.93 2.04
N PHE A 292 14.54 -4.00 1.27
CA PHE A 292 15.93 -4.09 0.81
C PHE A 292 16.94 -3.71 1.90
N ARG A 293 16.48 -3.30 3.09
CA ARG A 293 17.34 -3.06 4.27
C ARG A 293 17.46 -4.29 5.19
N GLY A 294 17.72 -5.46 4.62
CA GLY A 294 17.72 -6.73 5.35
C GLY A 294 19.02 -7.13 6.08
N VAL A 295 20.14 -6.42 5.92
CA VAL A 295 21.35 -6.68 6.73
C VAL A 295 21.12 -6.15 8.15
N LYS A 296 21.04 -7.05 9.14
CA LYS A 296 20.80 -6.71 10.55
C LYS A 296 22.09 -6.43 11.31
N GLN A 297 23.09 -7.29 11.09
CA GLN A 297 24.40 -7.20 11.72
C GLN A 297 25.46 -7.63 10.69
N ALA A 298 26.61 -6.97 10.69
CA ALA A 298 27.77 -7.35 9.89
C ALA A 298 29.05 -7.04 10.67
N ASP A 299 30.11 -7.80 10.45
CA ASP A 299 31.43 -7.37 10.90
C ASP A 299 32.01 -6.29 9.97
N ASN A 300 32.93 -5.48 10.48
CA ASN A 300 33.58 -4.41 9.72
C ASN A 300 34.40 -4.84 8.48
N LYS A 301 34.67 -6.15 8.28
CA LYS A 301 35.30 -6.68 7.07
C LYS A 301 34.33 -7.41 6.14
N GLY A 302 33.04 -7.50 6.51
CA GLY A 302 32.00 -8.17 5.73
C GLY A 302 32.35 -9.63 5.42
N VAL A 303 32.75 -10.38 6.45
CA VAL A 303 33.06 -11.81 6.44
C VAL A 303 31.91 -12.62 7.04
N THR A 304 31.32 -12.17 8.13
CA THR A 304 30.21 -12.78 8.87
C THR A 304 29.12 -11.75 9.18
N GLY A 305 27.86 -12.16 9.09
CA GLY A 305 26.75 -11.28 9.43
C GLY A 305 25.44 -12.03 9.63
N LYS A 306 24.37 -11.26 9.77
CA LYS A 306 23.00 -11.75 9.96
C LYS A 306 22.06 -11.01 9.03
N LEU A 307 21.29 -11.76 8.25
CA LEU A 307 20.31 -11.26 7.29
C LEU A 307 18.89 -11.54 7.79
N GLU A 308 17.98 -10.62 7.51
CA GLU A 308 16.56 -10.73 7.80
C GLU A 308 15.85 -11.48 6.65
N TRP A 309 15.06 -12.50 7.00
CA TRP A 309 14.15 -13.16 6.06
C TRP A 309 12.71 -12.72 6.32
N ILE A 310 12.04 -12.23 5.27
CA ILE A 310 10.67 -11.72 5.33
C ILE A 310 9.73 -12.41 4.34
N GLY A 311 10.10 -13.59 3.83
CA GLY A 311 9.33 -14.27 2.79
C GLY A 311 9.54 -13.75 1.36
N ASN A 312 10.60 -12.97 1.11
CA ASN A 312 10.88 -12.39 -0.21
C ASN A 312 12.28 -12.76 -0.71
N TRP A 313 12.34 -13.64 -1.70
CA TRP A 313 13.59 -14.10 -2.31
C TRP A 313 14.39 -13.01 -3.01
N ILE A 314 13.71 -12.04 -3.63
CA ILE A 314 14.38 -10.96 -4.37
C ILE A 314 15.17 -10.09 -3.40
N SER A 315 14.54 -9.64 -2.31
CA SER A 315 15.22 -8.81 -1.31
C SER A 315 16.26 -9.59 -0.52
N TYR A 316 16.00 -10.87 -0.21
CA TYR A 316 16.94 -11.69 0.56
C TYR A 316 18.23 -12.01 -0.20
N ILE A 317 18.13 -12.39 -1.48
CA ILE A 317 19.33 -12.61 -2.29
C ILE A 317 20.03 -11.27 -2.54
N ASP A 318 19.28 -10.17 -2.68
CA ASP A 318 19.89 -8.84 -2.86
C ASP A 318 20.67 -8.40 -1.62
N THR A 319 20.17 -8.69 -0.40
CA THR A 319 20.91 -8.37 0.83
C THR A 319 22.19 -9.20 0.97
N MET A 320 22.25 -10.40 0.39
CA MET A 320 23.52 -11.12 0.21
C MET A 320 24.47 -10.34 -0.73
N LEU A 321 23.98 -9.83 -1.86
CA LEU A 321 24.80 -8.99 -2.75
C LEU A 321 25.31 -7.74 -2.02
N GLN A 322 24.44 -7.05 -1.27
CA GLN A 322 24.80 -5.90 -0.44
C GLN A 322 25.90 -6.25 0.57
N PHE A 323 25.76 -7.40 1.24
CA PHE A 323 26.76 -7.88 2.21
C PHE A 323 28.13 -8.13 1.56
N SER A 324 28.15 -8.67 0.33
CA SER A 324 29.41 -8.87 -0.39
C SER A 324 30.13 -7.55 -0.72
N ILE A 325 29.36 -6.52 -1.08
CA ILE A 325 29.84 -5.16 -1.42
C ILE A 325 30.37 -4.44 -0.17
N LEU A 326 29.72 -4.63 0.98
CA LEU A 326 30.07 -3.96 2.24
C LEU A 326 31.56 -4.10 2.57
N GLY A 327 32.09 -5.33 2.50
CA GLY A 327 33.50 -5.58 2.83
C GLY A 327 34.49 -5.30 1.69
N LEU A 328 34.06 -4.70 0.57
CA LEU A 328 34.99 -4.12 -0.41
C LEU A 328 35.49 -2.76 0.10
N ASN A 329 36.82 -2.58 0.13
CA ASN A 329 37.46 -1.32 0.52
C ASN A 329 37.43 -0.30 -0.63
N THR A 330 36.23 0.15 -0.99
CA THR A 330 35.99 1.14 -2.04
C THR A 330 34.83 2.04 -1.68
N ARG A 331 34.91 3.31 -2.09
CA ARG A 331 33.83 4.29 -1.90
C ARG A 331 32.97 4.44 -3.15
N GLU A 332 33.24 3.65 -4.18
CA GLU A 332 32.58 3.74 -5.48
C GLU A 332 31.27 2.94 -5.51
N LEU A 333 30.45 3.21 -6.53
CA LEU A 333 29.18 2.52 -6.76
C LEU A 333 29.41 1.35 -7.73
N TYR A 334 29.08 0.14 -7.30
CA TYR A 334 29.22 -1.08 -8.11
C TYR A 334 27.87 -1.72 -8.40
N LEU A 335 27.70 -2.21 -9.63
CA LEU A 335 26.52 -2.99 -10.02
C LEU A 335 26.95 -4.39 -10.49
N PRO A 336 26.21 -5.46 -10.15
CA PRO A 336 26.50 -6.81 -10.63
C PRO A 336 26.46 -6.88 -12.16
N THR A 337 27.49 -7.47 -12.76
CA THR A 337 27.57 -7.71 -14.21
C THR A 337 27.63 -9.19 -14.56
N ARG A 338 28.14 -10.02 -13.64
CA ARG A 338 28.22 -11.47 -13.85
C ARG A 338 28.08 -12.24 -12.55
N MET A 339 27.45 -13.39 -12.62
CA MET A 339 27.52 -14.43 -11.59
C MET A 339 27.90 -15.74 -12.24
N GLN A 340 28.99 -16.37 -11.78
CA GLN A 340 29.40 -17.66 -12.31
C GLN A 340 28.38 -18.73 -11.96
N ARG A 341 27.89 -18.71 -10.73
CA ARG A 341 26.94 -19.72 -10.25
C ARG A 341 26.07 -19.20 -9.12
N VAL A 342 24.79 -19.53 -9.19
CA VAL A 342 23.79 -19.28 -8.15
C VAL A 342 23.09 -20.60 -7.87
N CYS A 343 23.18 -21.09 -6.64
CA CYS A 343 22.51 -22.30 -6.18
C CYS A 343 21.49 -21.92 -5.11
N ILE A 344 20.23 -22.27 -5.32
CA ILE A 344 19.14 -21.99 -4.40
C ILE A 344 18.44 -23.30 -4.06
N ASP A 345 18.45 -23.64 -2.77
CA ASP A 345 17.67 -24.72 -2.19
C ASP A 345 16.58 -24.14 -1.27
N PRO A 346 15.34 -24.00 -1.76
CA PRO A 346 14.28 -23.39 -0.97
C PRO A 346 13.81 -24.29 0.18
N ARG A 347 13.95 -25.62 0.06
CA ARG A 347 13.51 -26.56 1.10
C ARG A 347 14.42 -26.47 2.32
N LYS A 348 15.74 -26.52 2.09
CA LYS A 348 16.75 -26.31 3.12
C LYS A 348 16.62 -24.93 3.77
N HIS A 349 16.37 -23.89 2.97
CA HIS A 349 16.15 -22.55 3.50
C HIS A 349 14.92 -22.47 4.41
N LYS A 350 13.76 -22.98 3.96
CA LYS A 350 12.51 -23.02 4.75
C LYS A 350 12.68 -23.79 6.06
N GLN A 351 13.34 -24.96 6.01
CA GLN A 351 13.65 -25.75 7.20
C GLN A 351 14.49 -24.96 8.20
N LEU A 352 15.56 -24.30 7.75
CA LEU A 352 16.43 -23.50 8.61
C LEU A 352 15.69 -22.30 9.21
N VAL A 353 14.91 -21.56 8.42
CA VAL A 353 14.12 -20.41 8.90
C VAL A 353 13.08 -20.86 9.93
N SER A 354 12.40 -21.99 9.71
CA SER A 354 11.39 -22.51 10.64
C SER A 354 11.95 -22.83 12.04
N GLN A 355 13.25 -23.12 12.15
CA GLN A 355 13.93 -23.42 13.41
C GLN A 355 14.33 -22.15 14.19
N LEU A 356 14.36 -20.99 13.55
CA LEU A 356 14.90 -19.74 14.10
C LEU A 356 13.85 -18.81 14.75
N GLY A 357 12.54 -19.07 14.60
CA GLY A 357 11.45 -18.30 15.23
C GLY A 357 11.00 -17.03 14.47
N GLU A 358 10.12 -16.20 15.07
CA GLU A 358 9.52 -15.02 14.41
C GLU A 358 10.51 -13.86 14.13
N ASP A 359 11.58 -13.73 14.92
CA ASP A 359 12.68 -12.75 14.72
C ASP A 359 13.93 -13.40 14.08
N ALA A 360 13.72 -14.47 13.30
CA ALA A 360 14.79 -15.27 12.71
C ALA A 360 15.72 -14.44 11.80
N THR A 361 16.94 -14.20 12.26
CA THR A 361 18.03 -13.75 11.39
C THR A 361 18.84 -14.94 10.91
N VAL A 362 19.05 -15.04 9.60
CA VAL A 362 19.83 -16.11 8.98
C VAL A 362 21.30 -15.68 8.89
N PRO A 363 22.26 -16.50 9.35
CA PRO A 363 23.67 -16.15 9.24
C PRO A 363 24.11 -16.07 7.77
N VAL A 364 25.00 -15.12 7.46
CA VAL A 364 25.65 -14.97 6.16
C VAL A 364 27.17 -15.01 6.32
N TYR A 365 27.82 -15.70 5.39
CA TYR A 365 29.26 -15.90 5.36
C TYR A 365 29.82 -15.55 3.99
N MET A 366 30.87 -14.74 3.95
CA MET A 366 31.62 -14.37 2.75
C MET A 366 33.02 -14.99 2.79
N TYR A 367 33.29 -15.86 1.83
CA TYR A 367 34.57 -16.53 1.61
C TYR A 367 35.32 -15.83 0.48
N ARG A 368 36.05 -14.77 0.82
CA ARG A 368 36.67 -13.87 -0.17
C ARG A 368 37.73 -14.56 -1.05
N ASP A 369 38.48 -15.52 -0.51
CA ASP A 369 39.56 -16.21 -1.23
C ASP A 369 39.05 -17.05 -2.42
N ILE A 370 37.78 -17.45 -2.37
CA ILE A 370 37.12 -18.25 -3.41
C ILE A 370 35.91 -17.55 -4.04
N ASP A 371 35.65 -16.29 -3.66
CA ASP A 371 34.54 -15.46 -4.16
C ASP A 371 33.17 -16.14 -3.98
N VAL A 372 32.90 -16.67 -2.78
CA VAL A 372 31.65 -17.37 -2.44
C VAL A 372 30.95 -16.70 -1.27
N ILE A 373 29.63 -16.51 -1.39
CA ILE A 373 28.75 -16.07 -0.31
C ILE A 373 27.68 -17.12 -0.05
N LYS A 374 27.46 -17.45 1.22
CA LYS A 374 26.47 -18.44 1.66
C LYS A 374 25.56 -17.86 2.72
N SER A 375 24.27 -18.11 2.60
CA SER A 375 23.29 -17.80 3.64
C SER A 375 22.05 -18.67 3.50
N GLY A 376 21.70 -19.41 4.55
CA GLY A 376 20.56 -20.32 4.53
C GLY A 376 20.69 -21.39 3.44
N GLY A 377 19.72 -21.43 2.51
CA GLY A 377 19.74 -22.34 1.36
C GLY A 377 20.32 -21.73 0.09
N VAL A 378 20.92 -20.53 0.15
CA VAL A 378 21.45 -19.81 -1.01
C VAL A 378 22.97 -19.80 -0.98
N GLU A 379 23.57 -20.07 -2.14
CA GLU A 379 25.00 -19.94 -2.39
C GLU A 379 25.23 -19.20 -3.72
N LEU A 380 26.00 -18.10 -3.67
CA LEU A 380 26.40 -17.35 -4.86
C LEU A 380 27.92 -17.46 -5.02
N ARG A 381 28.38 -17.69 -6.25
CA ARG A 381 29.81 -17.83 -6.58
C ARG A 381 30.22 -16.91 -7.72
N GLY A 382 31.45 -16.39 -7.62
CA GLY A 382 32.12 -15.68 -8.70
C GLY A 382 31.36 -14.44 -9.15
N MET A 383 30.86 -13.65 -8.19
CA MET A 383 30.15 -12.42 -8.51
C MET A 383 31.15 -11.38 -9.00
N LYS A 384 30.92 -10.85 -10.19
CA LYS A 384 31.64 -9.67 -10.70
C LYS A 384 30.69 -8.49 -10.72
N ALA A 385 31.20 -7.37 -10.26
CA ALA A 385 30.53 -6.09 -10.32
C ALA A 385 31.43 -5.08 -11.03
N SER A 386 30.85 -4.15 -11.76
CA SER A 386 31.56 -3.07 -12.44
C SER A 386 31.21 -1.73 -11.83
N LEU A 387 32.13 -0.78 -11.94
CA LEU A 387 31.91 0.61 -11.58
C LEU A 387 30.73 1.17 -12.38
N ALA A 388 29.74 1.72 -11.67
CA ALA A 388 28.61 2.41 -12.26
C ALA A 388 28.85 3.93 -12.24
N PRO A 389 28.55 4.64 -13.34
CA PRO A 389 28.70 6.09 -13.38
C PRO A 389 27.69 6.73 -12.43
N ARG A 390 28.19 7.62 -11.56
CA ARG A 390 27.34 8.44 -10.70
C ARG A 390 26.78 9.64 -11.45
N ARG A 391 25.53 9.98 -11.15
CA ARG A 391 24.91 11.18 -11.69
C ARG A 391 25.50 12.43 -11.03
N GLN A 392 26.02 13.35 -11.83
CA GLN A 392 26.60 14.60 -11.33
C GLN A 392 25.54 15.64 -10.91
N GLN A 393 24.25 15.43 -11.24
CA GLN A 393 23.18 16.44 -11.11
C GLN A 393 21.90 15.89 -10.45
N THR A 394 22.02 15.15 -9.34
CA THR A 394 20.84 14.76 -8.54
C THR A 394 20.38 15.87 -7.60
N GLN A 395 21.24 16.82 -7.26
CA GLN A 395 20.93 17.95 -6.38
C GLN A 395 21.15 19.27 -7.11
N ALA A 396 20.40 20.29 -6.70
CA ALA A 396 20.69 21.66 -7.10
C ALA A 396 22.13 22.00 -6.69
N ALA A 397 22.83 22.77 -7.52
CA ALA A 397 24.18 23.21 -7.20
C ALA A 397 24.19 23.88 -5.81
N PRO A 398 25.14 23.52 -4.92
CA PRO A 398 25.21 24.14 -3.62
C PRO A 398 25.36 25.65 -3.79
N LYS A 399 24.62 26.42 -3.00
CA LYS A 399 24.77 27.88 -2.97
C LYS A 399 26.12 28.19 -2.32
N LEU A 400 27.07 28.67 -3.11
CA LEU A 400 28.39 29.07 -2.63
C LEU A 400 28.33 30.55 -2.24
N GLU A 401 28.39 30.81 -0.93
CA GLU A 401 28.43 32.16 -0.38
C GLU A 401 29.75 32.40 0.33
N GLN A 402 30.21 33.65 0.32
CA GLN A 402 31.41 34.07 1.03
C GLN A 402 31.01 35.03 2.14
N TYR A 403 31.44 34.74 3.38
CA TYR A 403 31.19 35.59 4.54
C TYR A 403 32.44 36.42 4.87
N THR A 404 32.65 37.49 4.10
CA THR A 404 33.76 38.43 4.30
C THR A 404 33.28 39.72 4.92
N PHE A 405 34.14 40.29 5.78
CA PHE A 405 33.97 41.67 6.21
C PHE A 405 33.97 42.60 4.99
N VAL A 406 32.90 43.38 4.85
CA VAL A 406 32.80 44.48 3.89
C VAL A 406 32.71 45.77 4.72
N PRO A 407 33.70 46.67 4.65
CA PRO A 407 33.62 47.93 5.37
C PRO A 407 32.49 48.79 4.78
N TYR A 408 31.75 49.50 5.64
CA TYR A 408 30.69 50.42 5.22
C TYR A 408 31.18 51.52 4.28
N ILE A 409 32.45 51.90 4.41
CA ILE A 409 33.13 52.89 3.58
C ILE A 409 34.36 52.21 2.99
N GLY A 410 34.38 52.06 1.67
CA GLY A 410 35.50 51.47 0.94
C GLY A 410 36.02 52.41 -0.13
N ASP A 411 37.35 52.52 -0.24
CA ASP A 411 38.03 53.33 -1.26
C ASP A 411 38.17 52.59 -2.61
N LYS A 412 37.60 51.39 -2.73
CA LYS A 412 37.72 50.52 -3.91
C LYS A 412 36.35 50.31 -4.54
N THR A 413 36.30 50.37 -5.88
CA THR A 413 35.11 50.02 -6.65
C THR A 413 34.74 48.55 -6.47
N VAL A 414 33.48 48.28 -6.09
CA VAL A 414 32.96 46.93 -5.85
C VAL A 414 32.09 46.50 -7.04
N PRO A 415 32.13 45.23 -7.48
CA PRO A 415 31.22 44.71 -8.50
C PRO A 415 29.74 44.88 -8.11
N VAL A 416 28.89 45.21 -9.08
CA VAL A 416 27.45 45.47 -8.89
C VAL A 416 26.72 44.37 -8.10
N PRO A 417 26.93 43.06 -8.35
CA PRO A 417 26.26 42.00 -7.58
C PRO A 417 26.62 42.02 -6.09
N GLN A 418 27.88 42.28 -5.76
CA GLN A 418 28.33 42.37 -4.36
C GLN A 418 27.76 43.62 -3.68
N ALA A 419 27.74 44.75 -4.38
CA ALA A 419 27.14 45.98 -3.87
C ALA A 419 25.64 45.81 -3.58
N LEU A 420 24.90 45.19 -4.49
CA LEU A 420 23.47 44.87 -4.29
C LEU A 420 23.27 43.92 -3.10
N THR A 421 24.07 42.86 -2.97
CA THR A 421 23.98 41.95 -1.82
C THR A 421 24.25 42.66 -0.50
N SER A 422 25.29 43.49 -0.42
CA SER A 422 25.60 44.27 0.79
C SER A 422 24.49 45.26 1.15
N LEU A 423 23.92 45.97 0.17
CA LEU A 423 22.82 46.91 0.38
C LEU A 423 21.53 46.20 0.85
N VAL A 424 21.20 45.05 0.25
CA VAL A 424 20.05 44.25 0.66
C VAL A 424 20.24 43.67 2.06
N GLN A 425 21.44 43.18 2.39
CA GLN A 425 21.75 42.71 3.75
C GLN A 425 21.64 43.83 4.78
N LEU A 426 22.20 45.01 4.49
CA LEU A 426 22.08 46.23 5.31
C LEU A 426 20.63 46.69 5.53
N ALA A 427 19.75 46.47 4.56
CA ALA A 427 18.34 46.85 4.65
C ALA A 427 17.46 45.81 5.36
N LEU A 428 17.95 44.56 5.48
CA LEU A 428 17.26 43.46 6.14
C LEU A 428 17.71 43.26 7.59
N GLU A 429 18.88 43.80 7.98
CA GLU A 429 19.24 44.10 9.38
C GLU A 429 18.40 45.28 9.91
#